data_AF-A0A6P9CC80-F1
#
_entry.id   AF-A0A6P9CC80-F1
#
_cell.length_a   1.000
_cell.length_b   1.000
_cell.length_c   1.000
_cell.angle_alpha   90.00
_cell.angle_beta   90.00
_cell.angle_gamma   90.00
#
_symmetry.space_group_name_H-M   'P 1'
#
loop_
_entity.id
_entity.type
_entity.pdbx_description
1 polymer ?
#
loop_
_entity_poly.entity_id
_entity_poly.type
_entity_poly.pdbx_seq_one_letter_code
_entity_poly.pdbx_strand_id
1 'polypeptide(L)'
;FIYLFIYLFIYLFILQTENAAPSPGSAFRPEDELEHLTKKMLYDMDNPPSEEYFATFPSFLQNSLEQCSVCAKPIMERILRATGKAYHPHCFTCVICNRTLDGIPFTVDAGGNIHCIEDFHRKFAPRCSVCKEPIMPAQGQEETVRIVALDRDFHVHCYRCEDCGGLLSEGDNQGCYPLDDHILCKGCNSARIQALTAKASTDL
;
A
#
# COMPACT_ATOMS: atom_id res chain seq x y z
N PHE A 1 39.86 69.91 7.57
CA PHE A 1 41.15 69.25 7.32
C PHE A 1 41.06 67.73 7.41
N ILE A 2 40.63 67.14 8.53
CA ILE A 2 40.54 65.67 8.71
C ILE A 2 39.49 65.04 7.75
N TYR A 3 38.35 65.69 7.54
CA TYR A 3 37.28 65.20 6.66
C TYR A 3 37.68 65.15 5.17
N LEU A 4 38.43 66.15 4.68
CA LEU A 4 38.97 66.17 3.32
C LEU A 4 40.07 65.13 3.13
N PHE A 5 40.85 64.84 4.18
CA PHE A 5 41.88 63.82 4.17
C PHE A 5 41.28 62.42 4.09
N ILE A 6 40.23 62.15 4.87
CA ILE A 6 39.49 60.87 4.84
C ILE A 6 38.79 60.68 3.48
N TYR A 7 38.20 61.74 2.92
CA TYR A 7 37.54 61.66 1.62
C TYR A 7 38.52 61.39 0.48
N LEU A 8 39.70 62.04 0.48
CA LEU A 8 40.76 61.77 -0.49
C LEU A 8 41.35 60.36 -0.33
N PHE A 9 41.48 59.88 0.91
CA PHE A 9 42.02 58.54 1.20
C PHE A 9 41.05 57.44 0.76
N ILE A 10 39.75 57.61 1.00
CA ILE A 10 38.71 56.68 0.52
C ILE A 10 38.63 56.71 -1.01
N TYR A 11 38.72 57.89 -1.63
CA TYR A 11 38.67 58.02 -3.09
C TYR A 11 39.91 57.40 -3.78
N LEU A 12 41.11 57.57 -3.20
CA LEU A 12 42.34 56.94 -3.68
C LEU A 12 42.35 55.43 -3.44
N PHE A 13 41.79 54.96 -2.32
CA PHE A 13 41.63 53.53 -2.03
C PHE A 13 40.66 52.87 -3.03
N ILE A 14 39.54 53.52 -3.35
CA ILE A 14 38.58 53.04 -4.36
C ILE A 14 39.22 52.97 -5.76
N LEU A 15 39.98 54.00 -6.17
CA LEU A 15 40.69 54.02 -7.46
C LEU A 15 41.81 52.96 -7.56
N GLN A 16 42.40 52.56 -6.42
CA GLN A 16 43.34 51.43 -6.36
C GLN A 16 42.62 50.07 -6.44
N THR A 17 41.37 49.97 -5.95
CA THR A 17 40.57 48.74 -6.07
C THR A 17 39.92 48.55 -7.44
N GLU A 18 39.68 49.60 -8.22
CA GLU A 18 39.10 49.51 -9.58
C GLU A 18 40.10 49.06 -10.65
N ASN A 19 41.40 48.99 -10.35
CA ASN A 19 42.45 48.55 -11.29
C ASN A 19 43.10 47.20 -10.94
N ALA A 20 42.62 46.51 -9.90
CA ALA A 20 43.05 45.14 -9.64
C ALA A 20 42.21 44.18 -10.48
N ALA A 21 42.71 43.87 -11.68
CA ALA A 21 42.24 42.71 -12.43
C ALA A 21 42.30 41.47 -11.53
N PRO A 22 41.24 40.65 -11.44
CA PRO A 22 41.34 39.37 -10.78
C PRO A 22 42.36 38.52 -11.56
N SER A 23 43.38 38.05 -10.84
CA SER A 23 44.35 37.05 -11.29
C SER A 23 43.64 35.80 -11.83
N PRO A 24 44.18 35.14 -12.88
CA PRO A 24 43.65 33.85 -13.31
C PRO A 24 44.08 32.78 -12.30
N GLY A 25 43.21 32.51 -11.34
CA GLY A 25 43.37 31.47 -10.33
C GLY A 25 42.00 30.98 -9.91
N SER A 26 41.71 29.73 -10.25
CA SER A 26 40.41 29.04 -10.22
C SER A 26 39.63 29.21 -8.91
N ALA A 27 38.63 30.09 -8.91
CA ALA A 27 37.47 29.98 -8.05
C ALA A 27 36.34 29.40 -8.91
N PHE A 28 36.02 28.12 -8.70
CA PHE A 28 34.88 27.48 -9.37
C PHE A 28 33.62 28.29 -9.03
N ARG A 29 32.90 28.81 -10.04
CA ARG A 29 31.63 29.51 -9.77
C ARG A 29 30.61 28.44 -9.35
N PRO A 30 29.69 28.72 -8.40
CA PRO A 30 28.64 27.76 -8.02
C PRO A 30 27.76 27.33 -9.20
N GLU A 31 27.63 28.21 -10.21
CA GLU A 31 26.96 27.94 -11.48
C GLU A 31 27.72 26.89 -12.31
N ASP A 32 29.07 26.96 -12.34
CA ASP A 32 29.93 25.98 -13.01
C ASP A 32 29.88 24.63 -12.27
N GLU A 33 29.73 24.65 -10.94
CA GLU A 33 29.53 23.45 -10.14
C GLU A 33 28.18 22.79 -10.43
N LEU A 34 27.10 23.59 -10.52
CA LEU A 34 25.77 23.09 -10.89
C LEU A 34 25.72 22.58 -12.34
N GLU A 35 26.38 23.26 -13.27
CA GLU A 35 26.52 22.81 -14.65
C GLU A 35 27.37 21.53 -14.74
N HIS A 36 28.44 21.43 -13.95
CA HIS A 36 29.24 20.23 -13.85
C HIS A 36 28.46 19.05 -13.23
N LEU A 37 27.68 19.30 -12.18
CA LEU A 37 26.83 18.29 -11.54
C LEU A 37 25.72 17.82 -12.50
N THR A 38 25.04 18.73 -13.19
CA THR A 38 24.02 18.38 -14.17
C THR A 38 24.59 17.61 -15.37
N LYS A 39 25.76 18.03 -15.88
CA LYS A 39 26.46 17.32 -16.96
C LYS A 39 26.97 15.94 -16.53
N LYS A 40 27.42 15.81 -15.28
CA LYS A 40 27.80 14.53 -14.68
C LYS A 40 26.60 13.61 -14.51
N MET A 41 25.47 14.12 -14.01
CA MET A 41 24.24 13.35 -13.90
C MET A 41 23.72 12.88 -15.27
N LEU A 42 23.80 13.71 -16.31
CA LEU A 42 23.45 13.33 -17.69
C LEU A 42 24.37 12.21 -18.22
N TYR A 43 25.68 12.34 -18.01
CA TYR A 43 26.64 11.30 -18.42
C TYR A 43 26.46 9.99 -17.67
N ASP A 44 26.23 10.04 -16.36
CA ASP A 44 26.00 8.85 -15.52
C ASP A 44 24.67 8.15 -15.86
N MET A 45 23.68 8.88 -16.42
CA MET A 45 22.45 8.30 -16.97
C MET A 45 22.66 7.65 -18.35
N ASP A 46 23.49 8.25 -19.21
CA ASP A 46 23.80 7.75 -20.56
C ASP A 46 24.87 6.64 -20.57
N ASN A 47 25.65 6.53 -19.50
CA ASN A 47 26.70 5.52 -19.31
C ASN A 47 26.54 4.82 -17.96
N PRO A 48 25.51 3.95 -17.81
CA PRO A 48 25.31 3.22 -16.57
C PRO A 48 26.55 2.38 -16.26
N PRO A 49 27.02 2.33 -15.00
CA PRO A 49 28.18 1.53 -14.64
C PRO A 49 27.97 0.08 -15.08
N SER A 50 28.90 -0.43 -15.89
CA SER A 50 28.90 -1.82 -16.34
C SER A 50 28.95 -2.77 -15.14
N GLU A 51 28.46 -4.01 -15.28
CA GLU A 51 28.51 -5.02 -14.21
C GLU A 51 29.92 -5.19 -13.59
N GLU A 52 30.98 -4.89 -14.35
CA GLU A 52 32.37 -4.92 -13.90
C GLU A 52 32.75 -3.81 -12.91
N TYR A 53 32.12 -2.62 -12.99
CA TYR A 53 32.32 -1.54 -12.00
C TYR A 53 31.77 -1.96 -10.64
N PHE A 54 30.63 -2.67 -10.61
CA PHE A 54 30.06 -3.24 -9.38
C PHE A 54 30.90 -4.38 -8.79
N ALA A 55 31.59 -5.15 -9.63
CA ALA A 55 32.50 -6.21 -9.18
C ALA A 55 33.77 -5.69 -8.48
N THR A 56 34.14 -4.43 -8.74
CA THR A 56 35.29 -3.76 -8.09
C THR A 56 34.88 -2.92 -6.89
N PHE A 57 33.60 -2.97 -6.47
CA PHE A 57 33.16 -2.28 -5.26
C PHE A 57 34.00 -2.76 -4.07
N PRO A 58 34.60 -1.84 -3.32
CA PRO A 58 35.32 -2.22 -2.13
C PRO A 58 34.40 -2.99 -1.18
N SER A 59 34.85 -4.16 -0.72
CA SER A 59 34.08 -5.05 0.17
C SER A 59 33.55 -4.35 1.43
N PHE A 60 34.20 -3.26 1.88
CA PHE A 60 33.72 -2.44 2.98
C PHE A 60 32.40 -1.70 2.68
N LEU A 61 32.14 -1.33 1.42
CA LEU A 61 30.87 -0.71 1.03
C LEU A 61 29.74 -1.75 0.97
N GLN A 62 30.02 -3.00 0.57
CA GLN A 62 29.03 -4.09 0.60
C GLN A 62 28.53 -4.39 2.01
N ASN A 63 29.37 -4.25 3.03
CA ASN A 63 28.96 -4.40 4.43
C ASN A 63 28.05 -3.28 4.94
N SER A 64 27.99 -2.15 4.22
CA SER A 64 27.08 -1.04 4.54
C SER A 64 25.76 -1.07 3.76
N LEU A 65 25.64 -1.97 2.78
CA LEU A 65 24.41 -2.12 1.99
C LEU A 65 23.36 -2.89 2.77
N GLU A 66 22.11 -2.44 2.67
CA GLU A 66 20.99 -3.15 3.25
C GLU A 66 20.76 -4.49 2.56
N GLN A 67 20.50 -5.52 3.37
CA GLN A 67 20.23 -6.86 2.90
C GLN A 67 18.74 -7.06 2.66
N CYS A 68 18.40 -7.70 1.54
CA CYS A 68 17.03 -8.06 1.28
C CYS A 68 16.55 -9.10 2.29
N SER A 69 15.40 -8.84 2.91
CA SER A 69 14.80 -9.73 3.91
C SER A 69 14.28 -11.07 3.36
N VAL A 70 14.23 -11.22 2.03
CA VAL A 70 13.76 -12.45 1.35
C VAL A 70 14.93 -13.29 0.86
N CYS A 71 15.87 -12.71 0.11
CA CYS A 71 16.97 -13.46 -0.49
C CYS A 71 18.31 -13.34 0.27
N ALA A 72 18.38 -12.51 1.32
CA ALA A 72 19.56 -12.23 2.13
C ALA A 72 20.78 -11.66 1.36
N LYS A 73 20.59 -11.24 0.11
CA LYS A 73 21.64 -10.59 -0.70
C LYS A 73 21.61 -9.07 -0.51
N PRO A 74 22.76 -8.37 -0.66
CA PRO A 74 22.79 -6.92 -0.64
C PRO A 74 21.93 -6.33 -1.77
N ILE A 75 21.21 -5.25 -1.47
CA ILE A 75 20.40 -4.53 -2.45
C ILE A 75 21.31 -3.47 -3.10
N MET A 76 21.69 -3.71 -4.35
CA MET A 76 22.53 -2.79 -5.15
C MET A 76 21.70 -1.82 -6.00
N GLU A 77 20.42 -2.11 -6.18
CA GLU A 77 19.46 -1.32 -6.95
C GLU A 77 18.58 -0.45 -6.03
N ARG A 78 17.41 -0.02 -6.53
CA ARG A 78 16.41 0.68 -5.70
C ARG A 78 15.94 -0.22 -4.55
N ILE A 79 16.02 0.29 -3.33
CA ILE A 79 15.50 -0.39 -2.14
C ILE A 79 14.01 -0.13 -1.98
N LEU A 80 13.22 -1.19 -1.84
CA LEU A 80 11.85 -1.11 -1.33
C LEU A 80 11.82 -1.27 0.18
N ARG A 81 11.15 -0.34 0.87
CA ARG A 81 10.93 -0.40 2.32
C ARG A 81 9.48 -0.70 2.63
N ALA A 82 9.24 -1.79 3.35
CA ALA A 82 7.92 -2.20 3.81
C ALA A 82 8.04 -2.79 5.21
N THR A 83 7.12 -2.46 6.12
CA THR A 83 7.08 -3.01 7.49
C THR A 83 8.41 -2.93 8.25
N GLY A 84 9.21 -1.88 7.99
CA GLY A 84 10.54 -1.68 8.60
C GLY A 84 11.67 -2.56 8.03
N LYS A 85 11.40 -3.30 6.94
CA LYS A 85 12.34 -4.21 6.28
C LYS A 85 12.67 -3.74 4.86
N ALA A 86 13.83 -4.14 4.36
CA ALA A 86 14.31 -3.83 3.02
C ALA A 86 14.16 -5.01 2.07
N TYR A 87 13.75 -4.73 0.84
CA TYR A 87 13.49 -5.71 -0.20
C TYR A 87 13.98 -5.21 -1.55
N HIS A 88 14.41 -6.14 -2.41
CA HIS A 88 14.48 -5.86 -3.84
C HIS A 88 13.05 -5.74 -4.43
N PRO A 89 12.83 -4.88 -5.44
CA PRO A 89 11.56 -4.78 -6.14
C PRO A 89 10.97 -6.12 -6.60
N HIS A 90 11.80 -6.99 -7.16
CA HIS A 90 11.38 -8.33 -7.60
C HIS A 90 11.20 -9.36 -6.47
N CYS A 91 11.76 -9.12 -5.27
CA CYS A 91 11.60 -10.01 -4.12
C CYS A 91 10.38 -9.64 -3.27
N PHE A 92 9.83 -8.44 -3.47
CA PHE A 92 8.65 -7.97 -2.78
C PHE A 92 7.39 -8.48 -3.47
N THR A 93 7.10 -9.77 -3.29
CA THR A 93 6.02 -10.49 -3.99
C THR A 93 5.00 -11.08 -3.01
N CYS A 94 3.76 -11.21 -3.45
CA CYS A 94 2.75 -11.96 -2.70
C CYS A 94 3.12 -13.44 -2.60
N VAL A 95 3.06 -14.03 -1.41
CA VAL A 95 3.40 -15.46 -1.20
C VAL A 95 2.39 -16.44 -1.81
N ILE A 96 1.22 -15.96 -2.27
CA ILE A 96 0.17 -16.79 -2.88
C ILE A 96 0.27 -16.74 -4.41
N CYS A 97 0.17 -15.55 -5.01
CA CYS A 97 0.20 -15.39 -6.46
C CYS A 97 1.57 -15.05 -7.06
N ASN A 98 2.60 -14.81 -6.25
CA ASN A 98 3.96 -14.40 -6.65
C ASN A 98 4.04 -13.10 -7.48
N ARG A 99 2.96 -12.29 -7.50
CA ARG A 99 2.99 -10.97 -8.14
C ARG A 99 3.84 -10.00 -7.34
N THR A 100 4.67 -9.21 -8.02
CA THR A 100 5.42 -8.08 -7.43
C THR A 100 4.46 -7.00 -6.94
N LEU A 101 4.62 -6.56 -5.69
CA LEU A 101 3.73 -5.59 -5.05
C LEU A 101 4.32 -4.17 -4.99
N ASP A 102 5.29 -3.88 -5.86
CA ASP A 102 5.85 -2.53 -6.02
C ASP A 102 4.76 -1.57 -6.52
N GLY A 103 4.42 -0.59 -5.69
CA GLY A 103 3.32 0.35 -5.97
C GLY A 103 1.91 -0.25 -5.87
N ILE A 104 1.78 -1.50 -5.42
CA ILE A 104 0.48 -2.17 -5.26
C ILE A 104 0.16 -2.27 -3.76
N PRO A 105 -1.08 -1.98 -3.32
CA PRO A 105 -1.50 -2.21 -1.95
C PRO A 105 -1.23 -3.65 -1.50
N PHE A 106 -0.68 -3.79 -0.31
CA PHE A 106 -0.32 -5.09 0.29
C PHE A 106 -0.65 -5.10 1.77
N THR A 107 -0.64 -6.30 2.35
CA THR A 107 -0.77 -6.52 3.78
C THR A 107 0.18 -7.63 4.24
N VAL A 108 0.40 -7.72 5.55
CA VAL A 108 1.23 -8.76 6.16
C VAL A 108 0.41 -9.56 7.16
N ASP A 109 0.59 -10.88 7.18
CA ASP A 109 -0.02 -11.73 8.20
C ASP A 109 0.77 -11.75 9.51
N ALA A 110 0.24 -12.42 10.53
CA ALA A 110 0.90 -12.56 11.84
C ALA A 110 2.26 -13.30 11.76
N GLY A 111 2.52 -14.06 10.69
CA GLY A 111 3.80 -14.71 10.41
C GLY A 111 4.80 -13.81 9.68
N GLY A 112 4.40 -12.59 9.32
CA GLY A 112 5.22 -11.66 8.54
C GLY A 112 5.28 -11.98 7.05
N ASN A 113 4.39 -12.86 6.54
CA ASN A 113 4.31 -13.12 5.10
C ASN A 113 3.56 -12.00 4.39
N ILE A 114 4.05 -11.61 3.22
CA ILE A 114 3.50 -10.52 2.42
C ILE A 114 2.42 -11.08 1.49
N HIS A 115 1.23 -10.47 1.53
CA HIS A 115 0.08 -10.84 0.70
C HIS A 115 -0.41 -9.62 -0.09
N CYS A 116 -0.88 -9.83 -1.31
CA CYS A 116 -1.70 -8.83 -1.96
C CYS A 116 -3.06 -8.74 -1.23
N ILE A 117 -3.71 -7.58 -1.28
CA ILE A 117 -5.01 -7.38 -0.62
C ILE A 117 -6.06 -8.39 -1.14
N GLU A 118 -6.03 -8.72 -2.42
CA GLU A 118 -6.97 -9.65 -3.04
C GLU A 118 -6.85 -11.07 -2.45
N ASP A 119 -5.65 -11.64 -2.45
CA ASP A 119 -5.41 -13.00 -1.94
C ASP A 119 -5.60 -13.07 -0.42
N PHE A 120 -5.19 -12.02 0.30
CA PHE A 120 -5.41 -11.93 1.74
C PHE A 120 -6.90 -11.96 2.05
N HIS A 121 -7.69 -11.08 1.43
CA HIS A 121 -9.14 -11.09 1.63
C HIS A 121 -9.77 -12.40 1.14
N ARG A 122 -9.36 -12.97 0.01
CA ARG A 122 -9.87 -14.27 -0.47
C ARG A 122 -9.67 -15.39 0.58
N LYS A 123 -8.55 -15.36 1.31
CA LYS A 123 -8.21 -16.37 2.32
C LYS A 123 -8.90 -16.14 3.66
N PHE A 124 -9.04 -14.89 4.08
CA PHE A 124 -9.46 -14.53 5.43
C PHE A 124 -10.84 -13.85 5.51
N ALA A 125 -11.45 -13.50 4.38
CA ALA A 125 -12.78 -12.90 4.37
C ALA A 125 -13.85 -13.92 4.84
N PRO A 126 -14.86 -13.46 5.58
CA PRO A 126 -16.01 -14.27 5.93
C PRO A 126 -16.70 -14.75 4.65
N ARG A 127 -17.25 -15.96 4.68
CA ARG A 127 -17.93 -16.57 3.52
C ARG A 127 -19.42 -16.49 3.71
N CYS A 128 -20.12 -16.11 2.64
CA CYS A 128 -21.56 -16.10 2.67
C CYS A 128 -22.10 -17.52 2.85
N SER A 129 -23.02 -17.67 3.79
CA SER A 129 -23.65 -18.96 4.10
C SER A 129 -24.50 -19.53 2.96
N VAL A 130 -24.95 -18.69 2.03
CA VAL A 130 -25.80 -19.08 0.88
C VAL A 130 -24.94 -19.41 -0.34
N CYS A 131 -24.19 -18.44 -0.88
CA CYS A 131 -23.43 -18.63 -2.12
C CYS A 131 -22.01 -19.18 -1.92
N LYS A 132 -21.52 -19.27 -0.67
CA LYS A 132 -20.16 -19.72 -0.29
C LYS A 132 -18.99 -18.86 -0.77
N GLU A 133 -19.28 -17.79 -1.51
CA GLU A 133 -18.31 -16.80 -1.93
C GLU A 133 -17.87 -15.87 -0.77
N PRO A 134 -16.62 -15.39 -0.79
CA PRO A 134 -16.14 -14.42 0.21
C PRO A 134 -16.93 -13.11 0.13
N ILE A 135 -17.18 -12.51 1.29
CA ILE A 135 -17.83 -11.21 1.40
C ILE A 135 -16.72 -10.16 1.42
N MET A 136 -16.53 -9.52 0.27
CA MET A 136 -15.44 -8.58 0.00
C MET A 136 -15.98 -7.14 -0.01
N PRO A 137 -15.16 -6.14 0.35
CA PRO A 137 -15.56 -4.74 0.18
C PRO A 137 -15.66 -4.38 -1.31
N ALA A 138 -16.48 -3.40 -1.64
CA ALA A 138 -16.55 -2.88 -3.00
C ALA A 138 -15.23 -2.18 -3.39
N GLN A 139 -14.95 -2.05 -4.69
CA GLN A 139 -13.73 -1.38 -5.17
C GLN A 139 -13.63 0.04 -4.61
N GLY A 140 -12.58 0.31 -3.84
CA GLY A 140 -12.33 1.61 -3.20
C GLY A 140 -12.98 1.81 -1.83
N GLN A 141 -13.63 0.79 -1.26
CA GLN A 141 -14.11 0.82 0.13
C GLN A 141 -13.16 0.03 1.03
N GLU A 142 -12.86 0.57 2.20
CA GLU A 142 -12.07 -0.13 3.23
C GLU A 142 -12.94 -1.07 4.07
N GLU A 143 -14.22 -0.75 4.26
CA GLU A 143 -15.15 -1.52 5.07
C GLU A 143 -15.99 -2.49 4.22
N THR A 144 -16.22 -3.67 4.77
CA THR A 144 -17.07 -4.70 4.17
C THR A 144 -18.42 -4.72 4.85
N VAL A 145 -19.49 -4.51 4.10
CA VAL A 145 -20.87 -4.65 4.61
C VAL A 145 -21.31 -6.11 4.51
N ARG A 146 -21.70 -6.69 5.65
CA ARG A 146 -22.27 -8.03 5.74
C ARG A 146 -23.41 -8.07 6.74
N ILE A 147 -24.32 -9.01 6.57
CA ILE A 147 -25.39 -9.28 7.54
C ILE A 147 -24.99 -10.50 8.35
N VAL A 148 -25.12 -10.41 9.68
CA VAL A 148 -24.87 -11.51 10.62
C VAL A 148 -26.20 -11.95 11.23
N ALA A 149 -26.56 -13.22 11.05
CA ALA A 149 -27.77 -13.81 11.63
C ALA A 149 -27.53 -15.28 11.92
N LEU A 150 -27.99 -15.79 13.08
CA LEU A 150 -27.75 -17.18 13.52
C LEU A 150 -26.27 -17.61 13.40
N ASP A 151 -25.34 -16.75 13.84
CA ASP A 151 -23.89 -16.95 13.73
C ASP A 151 -23.37 -17.24 12.30
N ARG A 152 -24.15 -16.85 11.29
CA ARG A 152 -23.82 -16.99 9.87
C ARG A 152 -23.69 -15.61 9.23
N ASP A 153 -22.73 -15.48 8.32
CA ASP A 153 -22.52 -14.28 7.52
C ASP A 153 -23.23 -14.36 6.16
N PHE A 154 -23.78 -13.24 5.70
CA PHE A 154 -24.50 -13.13 4.44
C PHE A 154 -24.09 -11.87 3.68
N HIS A 155 -24.00 -11.96 2.35
CA HIS A 155 -24.12 -10.76 1.52
C HIS A 155 -25.52 -10.17 1.71
N VAL A 156 -25.64 -8.84 1.58
CA VAL A 156 -26.92 -8.14 1.68
C VAL A 156 -27.96 -8.77 0.74
N HIS A 157 -27.58 -9.04 -0.51
CA HIS A 157 -28.46 -9.64 -1.52
C HIS A 157 -28.73 -11.14 -1.31
N CYS A 158 -27.95 -11.85 -0.49
CA CYS A 158 -28.16 -13.26 -0.16
C CYS A 158 -29.02 -13.45 1.09
N TYR A 159 -29.25 -12.39 1.87
CA TYR A 159 -30.06 -12.44 3.07
C TYR A 159 -31.56 -12.43 2.73
N ARG A 160 -32.06 -13.60 2.34
CA ARG A 160 -33.40 -13.82 1.81
C ARG A 160 -34.12 -14.92 2.55
N CYS A 161 -35.44 -14.84 2.59
CA CYS A 161 -36.30 -15.89 3.12
C CYS A 161 -36.07 -17.19 2.34
N GLU A 162 -35.81 -18.28 3.05
CA GLU A 162 -35.55 -19.58 2.42
C GLU A 162 -36.77 -20.15 1.67
N ASP A 163 -37.99 -19.77 2.06
CA ASP A 163 -39.22 -20.28 1.46
C ASP A 163 -39.69 -19.46 0.23
N CYS A 164 -39.62 -18.13 0.30
CA CYS A 164 -40.18 -17.26 -0.75
C CYS A 164 -39.13 -16.43 -1.51
N GLY A 165 -37.86 -16.44 -1.09
CA GLY A 165 -36.78 -15.68 -1.72
C GLY A 165 -36.84 -14.15 -1.51
N GLY A 166 -37.83 -13.66 -0.76
CA GLY A 166 -37.96 -12.25 -0.41
C GLY A 166 -36.77 -11.75 0.40
N LEU A 167 -36.28 -10.55 0.11
CA LEU A 167 -35.16 -9.93 0.83
C LEU A 167 -35.60 -9.63 2.27
N LEU A 168 -34.82 -10.06 3.25
CA LEU A 168 -35.16 -9.89 4.68
C LEU A 168 -34.68 -8.55 5.26
N SER A 169 -33.80 -7.85 4.55
CA SER A 169 -33.27 -6.54 4.96
C SER A 169 -34.17 -5.35 4.60
N GLU A 170 -35.07 -5.49 3.63
CA GLU A 170 -35.89 -4.37 3.11
C GLU A 170 -37.30 -4.84 2.69
N GLY A 171 -38.33 -4.01 2.93
CA GLY A 171 -39.73 -4.22 2.48
C GLY A 171 -40.75 -4.49 3.60
N ASP A 172 -42.02 -4.73 3.22
CA ASP A 172 -43.17 -4.93 4.12
C ASP A 172 -43.07 -6.20 5.00
N ASN A 173 -42.22 -7.14 4.59
CA ASN A 173 -41.87 -8.36 5.32
C ASN A 173 -40.56 -8.19 6.11
N GLN A 174 -40.36 -6.99 6.67
CA GLN A 174 -39.17 -6.60 7.40
C GLN A 174 -38.86 -7.55 8.56
N GLY A 175 -37.58 -7.92 8.68
CA GLY A 175 -37.07 -8.74 9.78
C GLY A 175 -36.92 -10.22 9.45
N CYS A 176 -36.00 -10.86 10.15
CA CYS A 176 -35.76 -12.29 10.07
C CYS A 176 -36.37 -12.97 11.30
N TYR A 177 -37.13 -14.02 11.03
CA TYR A 177 -37.75 -14.87 12.02
C TYR A 177 -37.12 -16.25 11.94
N PRO A 178 -36.12 -16.55 12.78
CA PRO A 178 -35.46 -17.85 12.77
C PRO A 178 -36.39 -18.95 13.32
N LEU A 179 -36.41 -20.10 12.65
CA LEU A 179 -37.14 -21.30 13.08
C LEU A 179 -36.35 -22.55 12.64
N ASP A 180 -35.97 -23.41 13.58
CA ASP A 180 -35.21 -24.65 13.31
C ASP A 180 -34.01 -24.44 12.37
N ASP A 181 -33.15 -23.45 12.68
CA ASP A 181 -31.99 -23.02 11.88
C ASP A 181 -32.29 -22.42 10.49
N HIS A 182 -33.56 -22.23 10.13
CA HIS A 182 -33.96 -21.56 8.90
C HIS A 182 -34.23 -20.07 9.11
N ILE A 183 -33.83 -19.25 8.14
CA ILE A 183 -34.13 -17.81 8.11
C ILE A 183 -35.39 -17.52 7.27
N LEU A 184 -36.43 -17.02 7.91
CA LEU A 184 -37.75 -16.84 7.28
C LEU A 184 -38.26 -15.41 7.42
N CYS A 185 -39.08 -14.98 6.47
CA CYS A 185 -39.88 -13.78 6.65
C CYS A 185 -41.07 -14.07 7.58
N LYS A 186 -41.71 -13.02 8.09
CA LYS A 186 -42.85 -13.12 9.01
C LYS A 186 -43.96 -14.05 8.51
N GLY A 187 -44.32 -13.93 7.23
CA GLY A 187 -45.38 -14.74 6.61
C GLY A 187 -45.02 -16.22 6.52
N CYS A 188 -43.83 -16.54 6.01
CA CYS A 188 -43.37 -17.92 5.90
C CYS A 188 -43.15 -18.58 7.26
N ASN A 189 -42.60 -17.84 8.24
CA ASN A 189 -42.46 -18.33 9.61
C ASN A 189 -43.82 -18.69 10.22
N SER A 190 -44.81 -17.80 10.07
CA SER A 190 -46.16 -18.01 10.60
C SER A 190 -46.83 -19.25 9.95
N ALA A 191 -46.66 -19.42 8.64
CA ALA A 191 -47.15 -20.59 7.91
C ALA A 191 -46.50 -21.90 8.39
N ARG A 192 -45.17 -21.90 8.60
CA ARG A 192 -44.46 -23.08 9.13
C ARG A 192 -44.91 -23.44 10.54
N ILE A 193 -45.01 -22.46 11.45
CA ILE A 193 -45.47 -22.70 12.82
C ILE A 193 -46.88 -23.31 12.83
N GLN A 194 -47.80 -22.77 12.02
CA GLN A 194 -49.17 -23.31 11.90
C GLN A 194 -49.18 -24.75 11.37
N ALA A 195 -48.36 -25.06 10.36
CA ALA A 195 -48.25 -26.42 9.83
C ALA A 195 -47.69 -27.41 10.86
N LEU A 196 -46.71 -26.98 11.66
CA LEU A 196 -46.12 -27.80 12.74
C LEU A 196 -47.13 -28.06 13.87
N THR A 197 -47.87 -27.04 14.30
CA THR A 197 -48.91 -27.20 15.34
C THR A 197 -50.10 -28.04 14.86
N ALA A 198 -50.49 -27.92 13.60
CA ALA A 198 -51.55 -28.74 13.02
C ALA A 198 -51.18 -30.23 12.98
N LYS A 199 -49.94 -30.57 12.57
CA LYS A 199 -49.45 -31.96 12.56
C LYS A 199 -49.36 -32.57 13.96
N ALA A 200 -48.90 -31.81 14.94
CA ALA A 200 -48.84 -32.28 16.33
C ALA A 200 -50.22 -32.61 16.92
N SER A 201 -51.30 -32.05 16.37
CA SER A 201 -52.68 -32.29 16.81
C SER A 201 -53.31 -33.52 16.16
N THR A 202 -52.75 -34.04 15.07
CA THR A 202 -53.27 -35.20 14.33
C THR A 202 -52.59 -36.53 14.68
N ASP A 203 -51.47 -36.49 15.41
CA ASP A 203 -50.69 -37.65 15.84
C ASP A 203 -51.04 -38.13 17.28
N LEU A 204 -52.15 -37.66 17.84
CA LEU A 204 -52.76 -38.07 19.12
C LEU A 204 -54.10 -38.76 18.88
#